data_AF-A0A969MT42-F1
#
_entry.id   AF-A0A969MT42-F1
#
_cell.length_a   1.000
_cell.length_b   1.000
_cell.length_c   1.000
_cell.angle_alpha   90.00
_cell.angle_beta   90.00
_cell.angle_gamma   90.00
#
_symmetry.space_group_name_H-M   'P 1'
#
loop_
_entity.id
_entity.type
_entity.pdbx_description
1 polymer ?
#
loop_
_entity_poly.entity_id
_entity_poly.type
_entity_poly.pdbx_seq_one_letter_code
_entity_poly.pdbx_strand_id
1 'polypeptide(L)' 'MAELLKISQLGNPILRQTAESITEIQTQPVQSLIDNLLATLQHSNGVGIAAPQVGISQRLLIVASRPNPRYPH' A
#
# COMPACT_ATOMS: atom_id res chain seq x y z
N MET A 1 1.79 -16.63 -1.41
CA MET A 1 2.24 -16.04 -2.69
C MET A 1 1.68 -14.63 -2.74
N ALA A 2 2.43 -13.65 -3.24
CA ALA A 2 1.96 -12.28 -3.31
C ALA A 2 0.91 -12.12 -4.42
N GLU A 3 -0.15 -11.36 -4.15
CA GLU A 3 -1.25 -11.06 -5.05
C GLU A 3 -1.26 -9.58 -5.43
N LEU A 4 -1.62 -9.27 -6.68
CA LEU A 4 -1.80 -7.89 -7.13
C LEU A 4 -3.16 -7.35 -6.68
N LEU A 5 -3.14 -6.28 -5.90
CA LEU A 5 -4.35 -5.66 -5.38
C LEU A 5 -4.80 -4.49 -6.27
N LYS A 6 -6.12 -4.31 -6.37
CA LYS A 6 -6.70 -3.19 -7.13
C LYS A 6 -6.51 -1.87 -6.37
N ILE A 7 -5.90 -0.90 -7.04
CA ILE A 7 -5.74 0.46 -6.50
C ILE A 7 -7.06 1.24 -6.64
N SER A 8 -7.60 1.65 -5.49
CA SER A 8 -8.74 2.53 -5.34
C SER A 8 -8.45 3.90 -5.94
N GLN A 9 -9.42 4.40 -6.70
CA GLN A 9 -9.35 5.71 -7.34
C GLN A 9 -10.00 6.79 -6.45
N LEU A 10 -9.69 8.05 -6.75
CA LEU A 10 -10.31 9.21 -6.09
C LEU A 10 -11.84 9.08 -6.09
N GLY A 11 -12.46 9.35 -4.94
CA GLY A 11 -13.90 9.19 -4.74
C GLY A 11 -14.27 7.90 -3.98
N ASN A 12 -13.38 6.91 -3.90
CA ASN A 12 -13.61 5.76 -3.02
C ASN A 12 -13.62 6.22 -1.55
N PRO A 13 -14.70 5.96 -0.77
CA PRO A 13 -14.83 6.42 0.61
C PRO A 13 -13.71 5.93 1.54
N ILE A 14 -13.10 4.77 1.26
CA ILE A 14 -12.01 4.25 2.09
C ILE A 14 -10.80 5.20 2.16
N LEU A 15 -10.57 5.97 1.09
CA LEU A 15 -9.47 6.95 1.01
C LEU A 15 -9.69 8.17 1.92
N ARG A 16 -10.88 8.30 2.53
CA ARG A 16 -11.25 9.37 3.47
C ARG A 16 -11.39 8.88 4.92
N GLN A 17 -11.34 7.56 5.14
CA GLN A 17 -11.48 6.97 6.47
C GLN A 17 -10.18 7.09 7.26
N THR A 18 -10.30 7.20 8.58
CA THR A 18 -9.15 7.04 9.47
C THR A 18 -8.83 5.55 9.56
N ALA A 19 -7.62 5.19 9.15
CA ALA A 19 -7.18 3.79 9.20
C ALA A 19 -6.92 3.32 10.64
N GLU A 20 -7.16 2.03 10.87
CA GLU A 20 -6.99 1.38 12.17
C GLU A 20 -5.52 1.07 12.48
N SER A 21 -5.14 1.13 13.76
CA SER A 21 -3.79 0.77 14.19
C SER A 21 -3.54 -0.74 14.08
N ILE A 22 -2.34 -1.12 13.65
CA ILE A 22 -1.88 -2.51 13.70
C ILE A 22 -1.23 -2.75 15.07
N THR A 23 -1.73 -3.73 15.82
CA THR A 23 -1.19 -4.12 17.13
C THR A 23 -0.13 -5.22 17.02
N GLU A 24 -0.26 -6.13 16.05
CA GLU A 24 0.63 -7.28 15.87
C GLU A 24 1.14 -7.39 14.43
N ILE A 25 2.29 -6.75 14.17
CA ILE A 25 2.88 -6.66 12.83
C ILE A 25 3.32 -8.03 12.26
N GLN A 26 3.65 -9.00 13.13
CA GLN A 26 4.20 -10.30 12.73
C GLN A 26 3.15 -11.34 12.37
N THR A 27 1.86 -11.00 12.49
CA THR A 27 0.79 -11.94 12.13
C THR A 27 0.82 -12.23 10.64
N GLN A 28 0.49 -13.48 10.27
CA GLN A 28 0.47 -13.90 8.87
C GLN A 28 -0.38 -12.98 7.97
N PRO A 29 -1.57 -12.49 8.37
CA PRO A 29 -2.35 -11.57 7.55
C PRO A 29 -1.65 -10.25 7.25
N VAL A 30 -0.93 -9.68 8.24
CA VAL A 30 -0.21 -8.42 8.06
C VAL A 30 1.02 -8.64 7.18
N GLN A 31 1.76 -9.73 7.37
CA GLN A 31 2.89 -10.07 6.50
C GLN A 31 2.44 -10.29 5.05
N SER A 32 1.35 -11.03 4.84
CA SER A 32 0.76 -11.20 3.50
C SER A 32 0.31 -9.87 2.88
N LEU A 33 -0.23 -8.95 3.66
CA LEU A 33 -0.58 -7.61 3.19
C LEU A 33 0.65 -6.81 2.76
N ILE A 34 1.75 -6.87 3.52
CA ILE A 34 3.01 -6.22 3.17
C ILE A 34 3.52 -6.76 1.82
N ASP A 35 3.53 -8.08 1.64
CA ASP A 35 3.94 -8.72 0.38
C ASP A 35 3.07 -8.28 -0.80
N ASN A 36 1.75 -8.23 -0.61
CA ASN A 36 0.81 -7.79 -1.64
C ASN A 36 0.99 -6.30 -2.01
N LEU A 37 1.25 -5.44 -1.02
CA LEU A 37 1.53 -4.03 -1.24
C LEU A 37 2.85 -3.82 -2.00
N LEU A 38 3.90 -4.58 -1.67
CA LEU A 38 5.18 -4.56 -2.40
C LEU A 38 4.99 -4.95 -3.87
N ALA A 39 4.30 -6.07 -4.12
CA ALA A 39 4.02 -6.53 -5.48
C ALA A 39 3.18 -5.51 -6.28
N THR A 40 2.15 -4.95 -5.66
CA THR A 40 1.27 -3.92 -6.26
C THR A 40 2.05 -2.63 -6.59
N LEU A 41 2.94 -2.20 -5.69
CA LEU A 41 3.79 -1.03 -5.90
C LEU A 41 4.75 -1.21 -7.08
N GLN A 42 5.41 -2.38 -7.15
CA GLN A 42 6.29 -2.72 -8.26
C GLN A 42 5.55 -2.71 -9.60
N HIS A 43 4.36 -3.32 -9.65
CA HIS A 43 3.56 -3.40 -10.88
C HIS A 43 3.04 -2.02 -11.34
N SER A 44 2.63 -1.17 -10.42
CA SER A 44 2.09 0.17 -10.71
C SER A 44 3.16 1.23 -11.03
N ASN A 45 4.44 0.86 -10.95
CA ASN A 45 5.56 1.79 -11.08
C ASN A 45 5.50 2.98 -10.09
N GLY A 46 4.87 2.81 -8.94
CA GLY A 46 4.76 3.86 -7.92
C GLY A 46 6.06 4.08 -7.13
N VAL A 47 6.06 5.13 -6.29
CA VAL A 47 7.14 5.47 -5.34
C VAL A 47 6.71 5.29 -3.87
N GLY A 48 5.46 4.89 -3.66
CA GLY A 48 4.89 4.53 -2.37
C GLY A 48 3.45 4.07 -2.54
N ILE A 49 2.95 3.30 -1.57
CA ILE A 49 1.57 2.82 -1.52
C ILE A 49 1.12 2.66 -0.07
N ALA A 50 -0.15 2.93 0.22
CA ALA A 50 -0.75 2.72 1.54
C ALA A 50 -1.86 1.66 1.48
N ALA A 51 -2.04 0.90 2.57
CA ALA A 51 -3.08 -0.14 2.66
C ALA A 51 -4.50 0.37 2.30
N PRO A 52 -4.92 1.60 2.68
CA PRO A 52 -6.22 2.11 2.27
C PRO A 52 -6.39 2.23 0.75
N GLN A 53 -5.29 2.44 0.00
CA GLN A 53 -5.35 2.49 -1.46
C GLN A 53 -5.72 1.14 -2.08
N VAL A 54 -5.53 0.03 -1.38
CA VAL A 54 -5.90 -1.32 -1.84
C VAL A 54 -7.15 -1.87 -1.15
N GLY A 55 -7.94 -1.00 -0.51
CA GLY A 55 -9.20 -1.41 0.12
C GLY A 55 -9.06 -1.91 1.56
N ILE A 56 -7.89 -1.78 2.19
CA ILE A 56 -7.64 -2.25 3.55
C ILE A 56 -7.34 -1.08 4.49
N SER A 57 -8.27 -0.78 5.40
CA SER A 57 -8.19 0.40 6.28
C SER A 57 -7.26 0.18 7.50
N GLN A 58 -5.98 -0.08 7.24
CA GLN A 58 -4.94 -0.24 8.26
C GLN A 58 -3.84 0.82 8.11
N ARG A 59 -3.24 1.23 9.24
CA ARG A 59 -2.11 2.19 9.29
C ARG A 59 -0.80 1.53 8.84
N LEU A 60 -0.74 1.18 7.57
CA LEU A 60 0.41 0.60 6.90
C LEU A 60 0.66 1.32 5.59
N LEU A 61 1.91 1.69 5.35
CA LEU A 61 2.36 2.26 4.09
C LEU A 61 3.78 1.81 3.76
N ILE A 62 4.07 1.76 2.47
CA ILE A 62 5.39 1.49 1.91
C ILE A 62 5.88 2.78 1.27
N VAL A 63 7.10 3.19 1.63
CA VAL A 63 7.84 4.24 0.94
C VAL A 63 8.96 3.54 0.17
N ALA A 64 8.93 3.63 -1.15
CA ALA A 64 9.98 3.08 -2.02
C ALA A 64 10.42 4.18 -2.99
N SER A 65 11.07 5.19 -2.42
CA SER A 65 11.59 6.30 -3.21
C SER A 65 12.60 5.76 -4.23
N ARG A 66 12.43 6.18 -5.48
CA ARG A 66 13.35 5.91 -6.58
C ARG A 66 13.38 7.14 -7.50
N PRO A 67 14.51 7.37 -8.18
CA PRO A 67 14.60 8.42 -9.18
C PRO A 67 13.45 8.32 -10.18
N ASN A 68 12.82 9.45 -10.49
CA ASN A 68 11.77 9.58 -11.48
C ASN A 68 11.88 10.96 -12.16
N PRO A 69 11.16 11.20 -13.27
CA PRO A 69 11.26 12.48 -13.99
C PRO A 69 10.96 13.72 -13.14
N ARG A 70 10.21 13.59 -12.04
CA ARG A 70 9.91 14.67 -11.10
C ARG A 70 10.97 14.82 -9.99
N TYR A 71 11.64 13.74 -9.61
CA TYR A 71 12.69 13.68 -8.58
C TYR A 71 13.86 12.82 -9.09
N PRO A 72 14.85 13.40 -9.80
CA PRO A 72 15.87 12.63 -10.50
C PRO A 72 17.04 12.14 -9.63
N HIS A 73 17.13 12.59 -8.37
CA HIS A 73 18.25 12.31 -7.45
C HIS A 73 17.80 11.49 -6.25
#